data_AF-A0A965WN48-F1
#
_entry.id   AF-A0A965WN48-F1
#
_cell.length_a   1.000
_cell.length_b   1.000
_cell.length_c   1.000
_cell.angle_alpha   90.00
_cell.angle_beta   90.00
_cell.angle_gamma   90.00
#
_symmetry.space_group_name_H-M   'P 1'
#
loop_
_entity.id
_entity.type
_entity.pdbx_description
1 polymer ?
#
loop_
_entity_poly.entity_id
_entity_poly.type
_entity_poly.pdbx_seq_one_letter_code
_entity_poly.pdbx_strand_id
1 'polypeptide(L)'
;MDNSELQIKKILYRAVHRGCKETDFLLGNFFVANQSVLKNFELDLCEKFLSEDDMLIYDWIIEKTQSAPKSETQLPPKIPSEYQKLIDAIRAFHKI
;
A
#
# COMPACT_ATOMS: atom_id res chain seq x y z
N MET A 1 26.07 -10.52 -3.49
CA MET A 1 24.90 -10.22 -2.64
C MET A 1 23.81 -9.77 -3.57
N ASP A 2 22.72 -10.52 -3.65
CA ASP A 2 21.64 -10.25 -4.58
C ASP A 2 20.90 -8.97 -4.14
N ASN A 3 20.92 -7.93 -4.98
CA ASN A 3 20.41 -6.60 -4.62
C ASN A 3 18.91 -6.66 -4.24
N SER A 4 18.19 -7.60 -4.83
CA SER A 4 16.76 -7.83 -4.60
C SER A 4 16.44 -8.27 -3.17
N GLU A 5 17.29 -9.06 -2.51
CA GLU A 5 17.05 -9.48 -1.12
C GLU A 5 17.15 -8.31 -0.14
N LEU A 6 18.05 -7.36 -0.40
CA LEU A 6 18.20 -6.15 0.40
C LEU A 6 17.01 -5.21 0.19
N GLN A 7 16.52 -5.08 -1.04
CA GLN A 7 15.31 -4.29 -1.34
C GLN A 7 14.07 -4.86 -0.66
N ILE A 8 13.87 -6.18 -0.72
CA ILE A 8 12.74 -6.84 -0.03
C ILE A 8 12.78 -6.58 1.48
N LYS A 9 13.95 -6.68 2.12
CA LYS A 9 14.09 -6.37 3.55
C LYS A 9 13.73 -4.92 3.86
N LYS A 10 14.14 -3.97 3.01
CA LYS A 10 13.77 -2.55 3.15
C LYS A 10 12.27 -2.32 3.01
N ILE A 11 11.65 -2.93 2.01
CA ILE A 11 10.20 -2.87 1.78
C ILE A 11 9.46 -3.38 3.01
N LEU A 12 9.83 -4.57 3.51
CA LEU A 12 9.20 -5.17 4.68
C LEU A 12 9.35 -4.28 5.92
N TYR A 13 10.55 -3.77 6.16
CA TYR A 13 10.80 -2.86 7.27
C TYR A 13 9.90 -1.60 7.17
N ARG A 14 9.83 -0.97 6.00
CA ARG A 14 8.98 0.22 5.79
C ARG A 14 7.48 -0.08 5.87
N ALA A 15 7.06 -1.29 5.53
CA ALA A 15 5.65 -1.69 5.59
C ALA A 15 5.14 -1.91 7.02
N VAL A 16 6.02 -2.24 7.98
CA VAL A 16 5.68 -2.52 9.39
C VAL A 16 6.07 -1.39 10.36
N HIS A 17 6.72 -0.35 9.87
CA HIS A 17 7.20 0.78 10.68
C HIS A 17 6.69 2.10 10.12
N ARG A 18 5.38 2.28 10.12
CA ARG A 18 4.69 3.50 9.69
C ARG A 18 4.14 4.27 10.90
N GLY A 19 3.71 5.52 10.65
CA GLY A 19 3.22 6.41 11.70
C GLY A 19 1.77 6.12 12.10
N CYS A 20 0.99 5.53 11.20
CA CYS A 20 -0.42 5.20 11.40
C CYS A 20 -0.64 3.70 11.61
N LYS A 21 -1.32 3.33 12.71
CA LYS A 21 -1.57 1.91 13.09
C LYS A 21 -2.40 1.17 12.05
N GLU A 22 -3.38 1.85 11.46
CA GLU A 22 -4.27 1.29 10.45
C GLU A 22 -3.49 0.95 9.17
N THR A 23 -2.69 1.89 8.68
CA THR A 23 -1.83 1.68 7.50
C THR A 23 -0.76 0.62 7.77
N ASP A 24 -0.17 0.61 8.97
CA ASP A 24 0.76 -0.44 9.41
C ASP A 24 0.12 -1.83 9.36
N PHE A 25 -1.11 -1.96 9.86
CA PHE A 25 -1.82 -3.24 9.83
C PHE A 25 -2.11 -3.69 8.40
N LEU A 26 -2.61 -2.78 7.56
CA LEU A 26 -2.97 -3.08 6.17
C LEU A 26 -1.74 -3.48 5.35
N LEU A 27 -0.69 -2.66 5.38
CA LEU A 27 0.50 -2.87 4.57
C LEU A 27 1.38 -3.96 5.18
N GLY A 28 1.64 -3.92 6.48
CA GLY A 28 2.49 -4.88 7.17
C GLY A 28 2.03 -6.31 6.95
N ASN A 29 0.74 -6.59 7.19
CA ASN A 29 0.20 -7.94 6.96
C ASN A 29 0.28 -8.37 5.51
N PHE A 30 -0.02 -7.47 4.57
CA PHE A 30 0.06 -7.77 3.14
C PHE A 30 1.49 -8.10 2.71
N PHE A 31 2.45 -7.21 2.98
CA PHE A 31 3.84 -7.37 2.55
C PHE A 31 4.53 -8.55 3.25
N VAL A 32 4.25 -8.79 4.53
CA VAL A 32 4.79 -9.94 5.28
C VAL A 32 4.22 -11.27 4.75
N ALA A 33 2.92 -11.34 4.46
CA ALA A 33 2.31 -12.54 3.91
C ALA A 33 2.73 -12.82 2.46
N ASN A 34 3.04 -11.77 1.69
CA ASN A 34 3.33 -11.86 0.27
C ASN A 34 4.83 -11.75 -0.07
N GLN A 35 5.74 -12.01 0.87
CA GLN A 35 7.20 -11.91 0.64
C GLN A 35 7.69 -12.65 -0.62
N SER A 36 7.18 -13.85 -0.86
CA SER A 36 7.53 -14.65 -2.04
C SER A 36 6.94 -14.07 -3.33
N VAL A 37 5.78 -13.40 -3.23
CA VAL A 37 5.07 -12.80 -4.36
C VAL A 37 5.64 -11.42 -4.70
N LEU A 38 6.26 -10.71 -3.74
CA LEU A 38 6.98 -9.46 -3.99
C LEU A 38 8.09 -9.60 -5.02
N LYS A 39 8.66 -10.80 -5.19
CA LYS A 39 9.61 -11.09 -6.28
C LYS A 39 8.97 -10.98 -7.68
N ASN A 40 7.66 -11.15 -7.77
CA ASN A 40 6.89 -11.01 -9.01
C ASN A 40 6.34 -9.60 -9.21
N PHE A 41 6.41 -8.75 -8.19
CA PHE A 41 6.08 -7.33 -8.29
C PHE A 41 7.33 -6.52 -8.59
N GLU A 42 7.15 -5.36 -9.21
CA GLU A 42 8.22 -4.40 -9.37
C GLU A 42 8.60 -3.86 -7.97
N LEU A 43 9.76 -4.26 -7.45
CA LEU A 43 10.23 -3.85 -6.13
C LEU A 43 10.33 -2.32 -6.02
N ASP A 44 10.74 -1.67 -7.11
CA ASP A 44 10.84 -0.21 -7.19
C ASP A 44 9.47 0.47 -7.05
N LEU A 45 8.41 -0.14 -7.61
CA LEU A 45 7.03 0.34 -7.43
C LEU A 45 6.59 0.20 -5.98
N CYS A 46 6.93 -0.92 -5.32
CA CYS A 46 6.62 -1.13 -3.91
C CYS A 46 7.34 -0.12 -3.01
N GLU A 47 8.62 0.14 -3.28
CA GLU A 47 9.39 1.17 -2.55
C GLU A 47 8.81 2.57 -2.77
N LYS A 48 8.41 2.90 -4.00
CA LYS A 48 7.77 4.17 -4.33
C LYS A 48 6.45 4.34 -3.58
N PHE A 49 5.58 3.33 -3.64
CA PHE A 49 4.30 3.31 -2.92
C PHE A 49 4.48 3.47 -1.40
N LEU A 50 5.45 2.76 -0.80
CA LEU A 50 5.73 2.88 0.63
C LEU A 50 6.34 4.23 1.04
N SER A 51 6.77 5.04 0.08
CA SER A 51 7.28 6.39 0.31
C SER A 51 6.19 7.46 0.28
N GLU A 52 4.96 7.09 -0.10
CA GLU A 52 3.78 7.95 -0.05
C GLU A 52 3.30 8.17 1.40
N ASP A 53 2.49 9.21 1.60
CA ASP A 53 1.93 9.55 2.91
C ASP A 53 0.97 8.48 3.45
N ASP A 54 1.00 8.24 4.76
CA ASP A 54 0.20 7.20 5.41
C ASP A 54 -1.31 7.40 5.22
N MET A 55 -1.78 8.64 5.34
CA MET A 55 -3.18 9.00 5.19
C MET A 55 -3.61 8.85 3.73
N LEU A 56 -2.71 9.21 2.81
CA LEU A 56 -2.92 9.07 1.38
C LEU A 56 -3.07 7.59 0.97
N ILE A 57 -2.16 6.74 1.44
CA ILE A 57 -2.23 5.29 1.19
C ILE A 57 -3.48 4.68 1.81
N TYR A 58 -3.82 5.07 3.03
CA TYR A 58 -5.02 4.61 3.71
C TYR A 58 -6.29 4.95 2.91
N ASP A 59 -6.42 6.21 2.47
CA ASP A 59 -7.56 6.67 1.67
C ASP A 59 -7.68 5.89 0.35
N TRP A 60 -6.55 5.61 -0.31
CA TRP A 60 -6.53 4.79 -1.52
C TRP A 60 -6.95 3.35 -1.25
N ILE A 61 -6.52 2.72 -0.15
CA ILE A 61 -6.85 1.33 0.15
C ILE A 61 -8.32 1.19 0.53
N ILE A 62 -8.78 2.03 1.45
CA ILE A 62 -10.10 1.89 2.06
C ILE A 62 -11.22 2.28 1.11
N GLU A 63 -10.95 3.10 0.09
CA GLU A 63 -11.90 3.66 -0.89
C GLU A 63 -13.28 3.89 -0.28
N LYS A 64 -13.65 5.13 0.03
CA LYS A 64 -15.02 5.47 0.40
C LYS A 64 -15.98 5.20 -0.77
N THR A 65 -16.27 3.95 -1.07
CA THR A 65 -17.54 3.56 -1.66
C THR A 65 -18.57 3.91 -0.59
N GLN A 66 -19.42 4.90 -0.88
CA GLN A 66 -20.66 5.19 -0.16
C GLN A 66 -20.61 6.09 1.09
N SER A 67 -19.91 7.22 1.02
CA SER A 67 -20.42 8.40 1.74
C SER A 67 -20.33 9.59 0.82
N ALA A 68 -21.48 9.98 0.29
CA ALA A 68 -21.65 11.18 -0.53
C ALA A 68 -20.79 12.32 0.03
N PRO A 69 -19.99 13.00 -0.79
CA PRO A 69 -19.17 14.10 -0.32
C PRO A 69 -20.10 15.16 0.29
N LYS A 70 -19.88 15.50 1.57
CA LYS A 70 -20.53 16.68 2.17
C LYS A 70 -19.98 18.00 1.60
N SER A 71 -18.92 17.93 0.80
CA SER A 71 -18.37 19.03 0.00
C SER A 71 -17.32 18.49 -1.00
N GLU A 72 -17.12 19.18 -2.13
CA GLU A 72 -16.12 18.86 -3.17
C GLU A 72 -14.67 18.77 -2.64
N THR A 73 -14.42 19.22 -1.41
CA THR A 73 -13.11 19.23 -0.74
C THR A 73 -12.71 17.91 -0.06
N GLN A 74 -13.55 16.87 -0.08
CA GLN A 74 -13.35 15.63 0.71
C GLN A 74 -13.27 14.34 -0.11
N LEU A 75 -13.10 14.43 -1.43
CA LEU A 75 -12.91 13.23 -2.24
C LEU A 75 -11.52 12.63 -1.93
N PRO A 76 -11.42 11.30 -1.72
CA PRO A 76 -10.10 10.68 -1.65
C PRO A 76 -9.33 11.04 -2.93
N PRO A 77 -8.02 11.33 -2.80
CA PRO A 77 -7.18 11.67 -3.93
C PRO A 77 -7.18 10.53 -4.94
N LYS A 78 -7.15 10.89 -6.22
CA LYS A 78 -7.15 9.93 -7.32
C LYS A 78 -5.98 8.95 -7.17
N ILE A 79 -6.27 7.66 -7.25
CA ILE A 79 -5.25 6.61 -7.27
C ILE A 79 -4.39 6.74 -8.54
N PRO A 80 -3.06 6.85 -8.42
CA PRO A 80 -2.16 6.75 -9.58
C PRO A 80 -2.28 5.39 -10.27
N SER A 81 -2.33 5.36 -11.60
CA SER A 81 -2.56 4.14 -12.38
C SER A 81 -1.51 3.05 -12.16
N GLU A 82 -0.30 3.44 -11.81
CA GLU A 82 0.81 2.56 -11.45
C GLU A 82 0.54 1.78 -10.13
N TYR A 83 -0.17 2.37 -9.16
CA TYR A 83 -0.47 1.72 -7.89
C TYR A 83 -1.74 0.87 -7.92
N GLN A 84 -2.55 0.96 -8.98
CA GLN A 84 -3.85 0.30 -9.07
C GLN A 84 -3.76 -1.21 -8.78
N LYS A 85 -2.85 -1.93 -9.47
CA LYS A 85 -2.69 -3.38 -9.29
C LYS A 85 -2.26 -3.75 -7.86
N LEU A 86 -1.42 -2.92 -7.24
CA LEU A 86 -0.94 -3.15 -5.88
C LEU A 86 -2.08 -2.93 -4.87
N ILE A 87 -2.84 -1.84 -5.03
CA ILE A 87 -4.00 -1.53 -4.20
C ILE A 87 -5.05 -2.64 -4.34
N ASP A 88 -5.36 -3.07 -5.55
CA ASP A 88 -6.30 -4.17 -5.81
C ASP A 88 -5.85 -5.47 -5.11
N ALA A 89 -4.55 -5.77 -5.13
CA ALA A 89 -3.99 -6.94 -4.44
C ALA A 89 -4.10 -6.81 -2.91
N ILE A 90 -3.85 -5.62 -2.35
CA ILE A 90 -4.00 -5.34 -0.92
C ILE A 90 -5.46 -5.49 -0.49
N ARG A 91 -6.39 -4.91 -1.26
CA ARG A 91 -7.84 -5.02 -1.02
C ARG A 91 -8.32 -6.47 -1.08
N ALA A 92 -7.93 -7.21 -2.13
CA ALA A 92 -8.25 -8.62 -2.27
C ALA A 92 -7.71 -9.47 -1.11
N PHE A 93 -6.52 -9.14 -0.60
CA PHE A 93 -5.92 -9.82 0.55
C PHE A 93 -6.72 -9.58 1.85
N HIS A 94 -7.17 -8.35 2.08
CA HIS A 94 -7.97 -7.97 3.27
C HIS A 94 -9.49 -8.21 3.11
N LYS A 95 -9.94 -8.56 1.89
CA LYS A 95 -11.35 -8.76 1.53
C LYS A 95 -12.21 -7.50 1.75
N ILE A 96 -11.66 -6.36 1.34
CA ILE A 96 -12.32 -5.05 1.38
C ILE A 96 -12.54 -4.51 -0.04
#